data_AF-A0A1I4TID2-F1
#
_entry.id   AF-A0A1I4TID2-F1
#
_cell.length_a   1.000
_cell.length_b   1.000
_cell.length_c   1.000
_cell.angle_alpha   90.00
_cell.angle_beta   90.00
_cell.angle_gamma   90.00
#
_symmetry.space_group_name_H-M   'P 1'
#
loop_
_entity.id
_entity.type
_entity.pdbx_description
1 polymer ?
#
loop_
_entity_poly.entity_id
_entity_poly.type
_entity_poly.pdbx_seq_one_letter_code
_entity_poly.pdbx_strand_id
1 'polypeptide(L)'
;MGTFTKALRQKIVEEFAVRHNGRYNPALFVEEVRRTGDSHPAHGWFEWSPEKAALAYQVEQARDFARDLRVTFTVQVVNGGKRSVKVRETAMPLVLSPMDGRKNGGGYLLVNPDDPAYMAEHCGQAAQALRSWWSRYQSAAEHVSIAASDVEAMIAKLDTDTAQIAA
;
A
#
# COMPACT_ATOMS: atom_id res chain seq x y z
N MET A 1 -27.01 -2.39 -4.18
CA MET A 1 -25.83 -3.00 -4.81
C MET A 1 -25.31 -4.07 -3.86
N GLY A 2 -25.22 -5.33 -4.31
CA GLY A 2 -24.79 -6.43 -3.44
C GLY A 2 -23.36 -6.24 -2.96
N THR A 3 -23.13 -6.41 -1.66
CA THR A 3 -21.80 -6.26 -1.08
C THR A 3 -20.89 -7.38 -1.59
N PHE A 4 -19.85 -7.03 -2.34
CA PHE A 4 -18.86 -7.97 -2.86
C PHE A 4 -17.96 -8.48 -1.73
N THR A 5 -18.41 -9.50 -1.01
CA THR A 5 -17.62 -10.14 0.04
C THR A 5 -16.36 -10.78 -0.57
N LYS A 6 -15.30 -10.93 0.24
CA LYS A 6 -14.06 -11.60 -0.19
C LYS A 6 -14.36 -13.02 -0.68
N ALA A 7 -15.21 -13.76 0.03
CA ALA A 7 -15.63 -15.11 -0.33
C ALA A 7 -16.36 -15.16 -1.69
N LEU A 8 -17.28 -14.21 -1.95
CA LEU A 8 -17.98 -14.15 -3.23
C LEU A 8 -17.01 -13.86 -4.38
N ARG A 9 -16.10 -12.89 -4.21
CA ARG A 9 -15.09 -12.57 -5.24
C ARG A 9 -14.17 -13.75 -5.52
N GLN A 10 -13.74 -14.46 -4.47
CA GLN A 10 -12.93 -15.67 -4.62
C GLN A 10 -13.67 -16.73 -5.41
N LYS A 11 -14.93 -17.03 -5.07
CA LYS A 11 -15.76 -17.99 -5.80
C LYS A 11 -15.89 -17.64 -7.29
N ILE A 12 -16.17 -16.38 -7.62
CA ILE A 12 -16.29 -15.92 -9.01
C ILE A 12 -14.98 -16.14 -9.78
N VAL A 13 -13.84 -15.79 -9.18
CA VAL A 13 -12.52 -15.94 -9.79
C VAL A 13 -12.14 -17.42 -9.96
N GLU A 14 -12.42 -18.26 -8.96
CA GLU A 14 -12.18 -19.71 -9.01
C GLU A 14 -13.01 -20.36 -10.11
N GLU A 15 -14.30 -20.08 -10.17
CA GLU A 15 -15.20 -20.61 -11.20
C GLU A 15 -14.73 -20.21 -12.60
N PHE A 16 -14.34 -18.95 -12.79
CA PHE A 16 -13.75 -18.50 -14.05
C PHE A 16 -12.46 -19.24 -14.37
N ALA A 17 -11.52 -19.30 -13.43
CA ALA A 17 -10.23 -19.94 -13.65
C ALA A 17 -10.38 -21.44 -13.99
N VAL A 18 -11.30 -22.16 -13.33
CA VAL A 18 -11.63 -23.56 -13.63
C VAL A 18 -12.10 -23.72 -15.08
N ARG A 19 -12.97 -22.83 -15.59
CA ARG A 19 -13.40 -22.83 -17.00
C ARG A 19 -12.27 -22.53 -17.98
N HIS A 20 -11.21 -21.87 -17.53
CA HIS A 20 -10.06 -21.45 -18.33
C HIS A 20 -8.77 -22.20 -17.97
N ASN A 21 -8.86 -23.51 -17.69
CA ASN A 21 -7.73 -24.40 -17.42
C ASN A 21 -6.84 -23.95 -16.25
N GLY A 22 -7.48 -23.50 -15.16
CA GLY A 22 -6.82 -23.01 -13.95
C GLY A 22 -6.17 -21.63 -14.09
N ARG A 23 -6.45 -20.89 -15.17
CA ARG A 23 -5.83 -19.57 -15.42
C ARG A 23 -6.85 -18.45 -15.26
N TYR A 24 -6.42 -17.38 -14.59
CA TYR A 24 -7.15 -16.13 -14.57
C TYR A 24 -6.49 -15.12 -15.51
N ASN A 25 -7.14 -14.81 -16.64
CA ASN A 25 -6.75 -13.73 -17.53
C ASN A 25 -7.70 -12.53 -17.32
N PRO A 26 -7.20 -11.39 -16.78
CA PRO A 26 -8.05 -10.23 -16.50
C PRO A 26 -8.77 -9.67 -17.73
N ALA A 27 -8.13 -9.68 -18.91
CA ALA A 27 -8.74 -9.14 -20.13
C ALA A 27 -9.93 -10.00 -20.57
N LEU A 28 -9.76 -11.33 -20.58
CA LEU A 28 -10.85 -12.26 -20.89
C LEU A 28 -11.97 -12.21 -19.86
N PHE A 29 -11.62 -12.05 -18.57
CA PHE A 29 -12.62 -11.92 -17.50
C PHE A 29 -13.48 -10.68 -17.70
N VAL A 30 -12.87 -9.52 -17.97
CA VAL A 30 -13.62 -8.27 -18.24
C VAL A 30 -14.49 -8.41 -19.49
N GLU A 31 -14.01 -9.06 -20.54
CA GLU A 31 -14.79 -9.33 -21.75
C GLU A 31 -16.00 -10.24 -21.46
N GLU A 32 -15.82 -11.31 -20.69
CA GLU A 32 -16.91 -12.21 -20.28
C GLU A 32 -17.97 -11.47 -19.45
N VAL A 33 -17.52 -10.68 -18.47
CA VAL A 33 -18.42 -9.88 -17.61
C VAL A 33 -19.22 -8.90 -18.47
N ARG A 34 -18.55 -8.19 -19.39
CA ARG A 34 -19.18 -7.22 -20.30
C ARG A 34 -20.20 -7.88 -21.23
N ARG A 35 -19.84 -9.02 -21.84
CA ARG A 35 -20.71 -9.76 -22.76
C ARG A 35 -21.96 -10.30 -22.06
N THR A 36 -21.81 -10.72 -20.81
CA THR A 36 -22.90 -11.29 -20.00
C THR A 36 -23.80 -10.21 -19.38
N GLY A 37 -23.28 -8.98 -19.24
CA GLY A 37 -24.04 -7.83 -18.75
C GLY A 37 -24.48 -7.99 -17.30
N ASP A 38 -25.62 -7.39 -16.94
CA ASP A 38 -26.15 -7.37 -15.56
C ASP A 38 -26.42 -8.75 -14.95
N SER A 39 -26.52 -9.79 -15.78
CA SER A 39 -26.67 -11.17 -15.31
C SER A 39 -25.37 -11.76 -14.72
N HIS A 40 -24.21 -11.17 -15.01
CA HIS A 40 -22.95 -11.62 -14.45
C HIS A 40 -22.82 -11.16 -12.99
N PRO A 41 -22.43 -12.05 -12.04
CA PRO A 41 -22.37 -11.71 -10.63
C PRO A 41 -21.35 -10.60 -10.31
N ALA A 42 -20.34 -10.40 -11.16
CA ALA A 42 -19.36 -9.31 -11.05
C ALA A 42 -19.69 -8.05 -11.87
N HIS A 43 -20.81 -7.98 -12.59
CA HIS A 43 -21.09 -6.84 -13.49
C HIS A 43 -21.08 -5.50 -12.75
N GLY A 44 -21.74 -5.44 -11.60
CA GLY A 44 -21.79 -4.24 -10.76
C GLY A 44 -20.49 -3.88 -10.03
N TRP A 45 -19.42 -4.67 -10.19
CA TRP A 45 -18.10 -4.34 -9.62
C TRP A 45 -17.31 -3.36 -10.52
N PHE A 46 -17.60 -3.34 -11.82
CA PHE A 46 -16.86 -2.55 -12.80
C PHE A 46 -17.56 -1.23 -13.11
N GLU A 47 -16.77 -0.21 -13.42
CA GLU A 47 -17.25 1.02 -14.04
C GLU A 47 -17.26 0.85 -15.57
N TRP A 48 -18.41 1.11 -16.19
CA TRP A 48 -18.63 0.90 -17.62
C TRP A 48 -18.67 2.21 -18.42
N SER A 49 -18.76 3.37 -17.78
CA SER A 49 -18.61 4.67 -18.44
C SER A 49 -17.15 4.88 -18.85
N PRO A 50 -16.86 5.04 -20.16
CA PRO A 50 -15.51 5.29 -20.64
C PRO A 50 -14.91 6.57 -20.05
N GLU A 51 -15.70 7.63 -19.90
CA GLU A 51 -15.26 8.93 -19.39
C GLU A 51 -14.83 8.83 -17.93
N LYS A 52 -15.63 8.15 -17.09
CA LYS A 52 -15.30 7.93 -15.68
C LYS A 52 -14.08 7.03 -15.53
N ALA A 53 -14.01 5.94 -16.31
CA ALA A 53 -12.88 5.03 -16.29
C ALA A 53 -11.57 5.72 -16.73
N ALA A 54 -11.63 6.53 -17.79
CA ALA A 54 -10.50 7.30 -18.28
C ALA A 54 -10.00 8.33 -17.26
N LEU A 55 -10.93 9.07 -16.62
CA LEU A 55 -10.58 10.02 -15.57
C LEU A 55 -9.92 9.32 -14.37
N ALA A 56 -10.48 8.20 -13.91
CA ALA A 56 -9.89 7.42 -12.82
C ALA A 56 -8.47 6.92 -13.17
N TYR A 57 -8.26 6.50 -14.42
CA TYR A 57 -6.95 6.10 -14.91
C TYR A 57 -5.95 7.27 -14.97
N GLN A 58 -6.37 8.45 -15.44
CA GLN A 58 -5.53 9.66 -15.43
C GLN A 58 -5.15 10.11 -14.02
N VAL A 59 -6.06 9.99 -13.05
CA VAL A 59 -5.76 10.24 -11.64
C VAL A 59 -4.71 9.26 -11.12
N GLU A 60 -4.80 7.98 -11.47
CA GLU A 60 -3.77 7.00 -11.10
C GLU A 60 -2.41 7.33 -11.75
N GLN A 61 -2.39 7.76 -13.01
CA GLN A 61 -1.17 8.24 -13.66
C GLN A 61 -0.55 9.43 -12.92
N ALA A 62 -1.36 10.36 -12.42
CA ALA A 62 -0.87 11.47 -11.61
C ALA A 62 -0.28 10.98 -10.26
N ARG A 63 -0.84 9.93 -9.65
CA ARG A 63 -0.26 9.29 -8.47
C ARG A 63 1.07 8.60 -8.79
N ASP A 64 1.14 7.91 -9.92
CA ASP A 64 2.35 7.26 -10.43
C ASP A 64 3.45 8.30 -10.70
N PHE A 65 3.10 9.44 -11.25
CA PHE A 65 4.03 10.54 -11.49
C PHE A 65 4.67 11.07 -10.21
N ALA A 66 3.91 11.12 -9.10
CA ALA A 66 4.42 11.52 -7.79
C ALA A 66 5.11 10.37 -7.02
N ARG A 67 4.91 9.12 -7.44
CA ARG A 67 5.44 7.92 -6.78
C ARG A 67 6.97 7.89 -6.90
N ASP A 68 7.62 7.35 -5.87
CA ASP A 68 9.07 7.14 -5.80
C ASP A 68 9.98 8.37 -5.86
N LEU A 69 9.42 9.58 -5.98
CA LEU A 69 10.16 10.82 -5.75
C LEU A 69 10.67 10.85 -4.30
N ARG A 70 11.91 11.32 -4.09
CA ARG A 70 12.54 11.35 -2.76
C ARG A 70 13.07 12.73 -2.39
N VAL A 71 13.05 13.02 -1.11
CA VAL A 71 13.79 14.12 -0.49
C VAL A 71 14.98 13.55 0.27
N THR A 72 16.17 14.09 0.03
CA THR A 72 17.42 13.71 0.71
C THR A 72 17.73 14.74 1.79
N PHE A 73 18.13 14.28 2.97
CA PHE A 73 18.47 15.11 4.11
C PHE A 73 19.59 14.47 4.95
N THR A 74 20.19 15.27 5.82
CA THR A 74 21.37 14.88 6.58
C THR A 74 21.03 14.72 8.06
N VAL A 75 21.33 13.55 8.61
CA VAL A 75 21.19 13.27 10.04
C VAL A 75 22.56 13.38 10.70
N GLN A 76 22.67 14.25 11.71
CA GLN A 76 23.87 14.39 12.52
C GLN A 76 23.63 13.74 13.89
N VAL A 77 24.42 12.73 14.24
CA VAL A 77 24.36 12.07 15.55
C VAL A 77 25.55 12.54 16.38
N VAL A 78 25.27 13.21 17.50
CA VAL A 78 26.27 13.65 18.48
C VAL A 78 26.25 12.70 19.68
N ASN A 79 27.25 11.84 19.79
CA ASN A 79 27.37 10.93 20.95
C ASN A 79 28.04 11.66 22.12
N GLY A 80 27.31 11.83 23.23
CA GLY A 80 27.67 12.67 24.39
C GLY A 80 28.92 12.28 25.21
N GLY A 81 29.89 11.58 24.65
CA GLY A 81 31.14 11.21 25.35
C GLY A 81 32.43 11.40 24.56
N LYS A 82 32.37 11.53 23.23
CA LYS A 82 33.53 11.80 22.36
C LYS A 82 33.07 12.72 21.23
N ARG A 83 33.88 13.71 20.86
CA ARG A 83 33.62 14.71 19.78
C ARG A 83 33.50 14.11 18.36
N SER A 84 33.01 12.88 18.22
CA SER A 84 32.72 12.28 16.93
C SER A 84 31.29 12.62 16.52
N VAL A 85 31.14 13.51 15.55
CA VAL A 85 29.87 13.73 14.84
C VAL A 85 29.80 12.72 13.70
N LYS A 86 28.79 11.84 13.71
CA LYS A 86 28.51 10.98 12.56
C LYS A 86 27.45 11.65 11.72
N VAL A 87 27.83 12.04 10.51
CA VAL A 87 26.93 12.61 9.50
C VAL A 87 26.50 11.50 8.56
N ARG A 88 25.18 11.32 8.37
CA ARG A 88 24.61 10.34 7.43
C ARG A 88 23.59 11.01 6.52
N GLU A 89 23.76 10.86 5.21
CA GLU A 89 22.71 11.18 4.24
C GLU A 89 21.62 10.08 4.26
N THR A 90 20.37 10.50 4.31
CA THR A 90 19.18 9.63 4.30
C THR A 90 18.15 10.22 3.34
N ALA A 91 17.28 9.37 2.80
CA ALA A 91 16.22 9.80 1.90
C ALA A 91 14.88 9.16 2.28
N MET A 92 13.81 9.94 2.15
CA MET A 92 12.42 9.50 2.35
C MET A 92 11.56 9.96 1.17
N PRO A 93 10.31 9.48 1.02
CA PRO A 93 9.42 9.96 -0.04
C PRO A 93 9.31 11.49 -0.03
N LEU A 94 9.30 12.11 -1.20
CA LEU A 94 9.09 13.56 -1.34
C LEU A 94 7.70 13.96 -0.84
N VAL A 95 6.73 13.07 -1.01
CA VAL A 95 5.36 13.25 -0.55
C VAL A 95 4.85 12.05 0.24
N LEU A 96 4.02 12.31 1.26
CA LEU A 96 3.31 11.28 2.03
C LEU A 96 1.81 11.41 1.81
N SER A 97 1.11 10.28 1.71
CA SER A 97 -0.36 10.26 1.70
C SER A 97 -0.86 9.94 3.10
N PRO A 98 -1.37 10.91 3.88
CA PRO A 98 -1.75 10.70 5.28
C PRO A 98 -2.77 9.59 5.45
N MET A 99 -2.51 8.63 6.34
CA MET A 99 -3.39 7.48 6.53
C MET A 99 -4.84 7.86 6.86
N ASP A 100 -5.04 8.88 7.70
CA ASP A 100 -6.37 9.35 8.13
C ASP A 100 -7.21 9.95 6.99
N GLY A 101 -6.57 10.47 5.94
CA GLY A 101 -7.23 11.12 4.81
C GLY A 101 -7.54 10.20 3.62
N ARG A 102 -6.92 9.02 3.55
CA ARG A 102 -6.95 8.16 2.33
C ARG A 102 -8.35 7.75 1.89
N LYS A 103 -9.26 7.51 2.84
CA LYS A 103 -10.63 7.03 2.55
C LYS A 103 -11.48 8.05 1.79
N ASN A 104 -11.16 9.34 1.91
CA ASN A 104 -11.91 10.43 1.27
C ASN A 104 -11.22 10.95 0.00
N GLY A 105 -10.36 10.14 -0.62
CA GLY A 105 -9.56 10.57 -1.77
C GLY A 105 -8.40 11.51 -1.37
N GLY A 106 -7.97 11.45 -0.11
CA GLY A 106 -6.93 12.32 0.46
C GLY A 106 -5.69 12.43 -0.43
N GLY A 107 -5.20 13.65 -0.57
CA GLY A 107 -4.06 13.98 -1.40
C GLY A 107 -2.73 13.61 -0.76
N TYR A 108 -1.69 14.25 -1.27
CA TYR A 108 -0.31 14.10 -0.83
C TYR A 108 0.15 15.37 -0.11
N LEU A 109 0.91 15.20 0.96
CA LEU A 109 1.60 16.29 1.65
C LEU A 109 3.07 16.28 1.26
N LEU A 110 3.63 17.45 0.94
CA LEU A 110 5.06 17.61 0.78
C LEU A 110 5.75 17.35 2.12
N VAL A 111 6.76 16.48 2.10
CA VAL A 111 7.45 16.07 3.31
C VAL A 111 8.42 17.13 3.79
N ASN A 112 8.36 17.42 5.09
CA ASN A 112 9.39 18.15 5.80
C ASN A 112 10.16 17.20 6.75
N PRO A 113 11.42 16.85 6.45
CA PRO A 113 12.22 15.93 7.28
C PRO A 113 12.52 16.46 8.68
N ASP A 114 12.44 17.77 8.89
CA ASP A 114 12.70 18.41 10.19
C ASP A 114 11.48 18.39 11.12
N ASP A 115 10.31 18.04 10.59
CA ASP A 115 9.08 17.94 11.37
C ASP A 115 8.83 16.47 11.79
N PRO A 116 8.85 16.18 13.10
CA PRO A 116 8.74 14.82 13.62
C PRO A 116 7.42 14.14 13.26
N ALA A 117 6.34 14.90 13.00
CA ALA A 117 5.06 14.34 12.59
C ALA A 117 5.14 13.62 11.24
N TYR A 118 5.96 14.10 10.29
CA TYR A 118 6.15 13.41 9.01
C TYR A 118 6.97 12.13 9.17
N MET A 119 7.94 12.10 10.08
CA MET A 119 8.68 10.87 10.38
C MET A 119 7.76 9.83 11.05
N ALA A 120 6.94 10.24 12.00
CA ALA A 120 5.94 9.38 12.65
C ALA A 120 4.96 8.77 11.64
N GLU A 121 4.44 9.58 10.72
CA GLU A 121 3.57 9.13 9.63
C GLU A 121 4.32 8.17 8.70
N HIS A 122 5.58 8.46 8.35
CA HIS A 122 6.39 7.58 7.53
C HIS A 122 6.62 6.21 8.21
N CYS A 123 6.93 6.19 9.50
CA CYS A 123 7.03 4.97 10.31
C CYS A 123 5.71 4.19 10.33
N GLY A 124 4.58 4.86 10.54
CA GLY A 124 3.26 4.24 10.53
C GLY A 124 2.90 3.62 9.17
N GLN A 125 3.22 4.31 8.07
CA GLN A 125 3.05 3.77 6.72
C GLN A 125 3.97 2.57 6.46
N ALA A 126 5.22 2.61 6.94
CA ALA A 126 6.16 1.49 6.85
C ALA A 126 5.66 0.27 7.62
N ALA A 127 5.15 0.47 8.85
CA ALA A 127 4.55 -0.59 9.66
C ALA A 127 3.36 -1.24 8.93
N GLN A 128 2.46 -0.42 8.38
CA GLN A 128 1.30 -0.90 7.62
C GLN A 128 1.71 -1.66 6.34
N ALA A 129 2.73 -1.18 5.63
CA ALA A 129 3.26 -1.85 4.45
C ALA A 129 3.88 -3.22 4.82
N LEU A 130 4.61 -3.29 5.94
CA LEU A 130 5.24 -4.51 6.42
C LEU A 130 4.20 -5.55 6.87
N ARG A 131 3.14 -5.13 7.59
CA ARG A 131 1.98 -6.01 7.89
C ARG A 131 1.34 -6.56 6.62
N SER A 132 1.14 -5.70 5.63
CA SER A 132 0.53 -6.08 4.34
C SER A 132 1.44 -7.01 3.52
N TRP A 133 2.75 -6.85 3.64
CA TRP A 133 3.74 -7.77 3.06
C TRP A 133 3.69 -9.12 3.77
N TRP A 134 3.77 -9.15 5.11
CA TRP A 134 3.71 -10.37 5.90
C TRP A 134 2.43 -11.17 5.63
N SER A 135 1.26 -10.53 5.70
CA SER A 135 -0.03 -11.19 5.41
C SER A 135 -0.10 -11.83 4.02
N ARG A 136 0.66 -11.34 3.03
CA ARG A 136 0.69 -11.88 1.67
C ARG A 136 1.73 -12.99 1.51
N TYR A 137 2.86 -12.90 2.20
CA TYR A 137 4.04 -13.72 1.95
C TYR A 137 4.45 -14.59 3.12
N GLN A 138 3.71 -14.62 4.23
CA GLN A 138 4.04 -15.41 5.42
C GLN A 138 4.34 -16.87 5.08
N SER A 139 3.53 -17.52 4.23
CA SER A 139 3.76 -18.93 3.87
C SER A 139 5.06 -19.14 3.09
N ALA A 140 5.47 -18.16 2.29
CA ALA A 140 6.75 -18.21 1.58
C ALA A 140 7.93 -17.94 2.55
N ALA A 141 7.75 -17.04 3.51
CA ALA A 141 8.74 -16.74 4.54
C ALA A 141 8.94 -17.93 5.50
N GLU A 142 7.85 -18.55 5.95
CA GLU A 142 7.84 -19.76 6.76
C GLU A 142 8.52 -20.94 6.02
N HIS A 143 8.29 -21.06 4.71
CA HIS A 143 8.94 -22.08 3.89
C HIS A 143 10.49 -21.98 3.92
N VAL A 144 11.04 -20.77 4.07
CA VAL A 144 12.48 -20.53 4.22
C VAL A 144 12.90 -20.29 5.68
N SER A 145 12.07 -20.68 6.64
CA SER A 145 12.34 -20.61 8.09
C SER A 145 12.52 -19.20 8.66
N ILE A 146 11.87 -18.20 8.08
CA ILE A 146 11.76 -16.86 8.69
C ILE A 146 10.60 -16.87 9.69
N ALA A 147 10.88 -16.46 10.92
CA ALA A 147 9.89 -16.43 12.00
C ALA A 147 9.02 -15.16 11.94
N ALA A 148 7.73 -15.31 12.28
CA ALA A 148 6.81 -14.18 12.41
C ALA A 148 7.30 -13.13 13.42
N SER A 149 7.92 -13.59 14.51
CA SER A 149 8.43 -12.76 15.60
C SER A 149 9.43 -11.69 15.13
N ASP A 150 10.25 -11.99 14.12
CA ASP A 150 11.23 -11.03 13.61
C ASP A 150 10.55 -9.84 12.92
N VAL A 151 9.48 -10.13 12.17
CA VAL A 151 8.69 -9.12 11.46
C VAL A 151 7.81 -8.34 12.43
N GLU A 152 7.20 -9.03 13.40
CA GLU A 152 6.39 -8.41 14.46
C GLU A 152 7.22 -7.44 15.32
N ALA A 153 8.45 -7.80 15.66
CA ALA A 153 9.35 -6.93 16.41
C ALA A 153 9.72 -5.66 15.65
N MET A 154 9.87 -5.74 14.32
CA MET A 154 10.10 -4.55 13.48
C MET A 154 8.87 -3.65 13.43
N ILE A 155 7.68 -4.24 13.26
CA ILE A 155 6.40 -3.51 13.24
C ILE A 155 6.21 -2.75 14.57
N ALA A 156 6.41 -3.42 15.71
CA ALA A 156 6.23 -2.81 17.03
C ALA A 156 7.16 -1.61 17.26
N LYS A 157 8.41 -1.68 16.77
CA LYS A 157 9.36 -0.55 16.85
C LYS A 157 8.89 0.64 16.01
N LEU A 158 8.36 0.39 14.81
CA LEU A 158 7.84 1.44 13.94
C LEU A 158 6.58 2.10 14.53
N ASP A 159 5.68 1.32 15.14
CA ASP A 159 4.47 1.87 15.78
C ASP A 159 4.79 2.70 17.03
N THR A 160 5.82 2.32 17.79
CA THR A 160 6.21 3.02 19.04
C THR A 160 6.67 4.45 18.73
N ASP A 161 7.39 4.64 17.63
CA ASP A 161 7.85 5.94 17.15
C ASP A 161 6.66 6.85 16.77
N THR A 162 5.60 6.28 16.19
CA THR A 162 4.35 7.00 15.92
C THR A 162 3.62 7.42 17.20
N ALA A 163 3.63 6.59 18.24
CA ALA A 163 2.90 6.85 19.50
C ALA A 163 3.56 7.93 20.38
N GLN A 164 4.88 8.12 20.30
CA GLN A 164 5.62 9.08 21.14
C GLN A 164 5.36 10.57 20.80
N ILE A 165 4.80 10.87 19.64
CA ILE A 165 4.51 12.25 19.18
C ILE A 165 3.02 12.61 19.38
N ALA A 166 2.15 11.62 19.57
CA ALA A 166 0.72 11.84 19.82
C ALA A 166 0.37 12.03 21.31
N ALA A 167 1.34 11.91 22.22
CA ALA A 167 1.20 12.05 23.68
C ALA A 167 1.79 13.39 24.15
#